data_AF-A0A525JAS1-F1
#
_entry.id   AF-A0A525JAS1-F1
#
_cell.length_a   1.000
_cell.length_b   1.000
_cell.length_c   1.000
_cell.angle_alpha   90.00
_cell.angle_beta   90.00
_cell.angle_gamma   90.00
#
_symmetry.space_group_name_H-M   'P 1'
#
loop_
_entity.id
_entity.type
_entity.pdbx_description
1 polymer ?
#
loop_
_entity_poly.entity_id
_entity_poly.type
_entity_poly.pdbx_seq_one_letter_code
_entity_poly.pdbx_strand_id
1 'polypeptide(L)'
;MSEQTSQEPTMEEILASIRRIISEDDAPAAEEAEAAPAEEPAAVAPEPEPEPEPEPVAVAAPEPEVVAPEPEPEPPAEEDALELTDKVETHGDLDVFPQAAAPAEPEPRPIEALVSERAASAAASSFGALSAAIAMPQAGRTLEDVVRELLRPLLQQWLDENLPGIVQQAVQAEVERIARGRVR
;
A
#
# COMPACT_ATOMS: atom_id res chain seq x y z
N MET A 1 27.39 29.90 17.91
CA MET A 1 28.20 28.67 18.01
C MET A 1 27.33 27.55 17.50
N SER A 2 27.38 27.33 16.19
CA SER A 2 26.46 26.47 15.46
C SER A 2 27.27 25.74 14.39
N GLU A 3 28.13 24.82 14.83
CA GLU A 3 28.92 23.96 13.95
C GLU A 3 28.89 22.55 14.55
N GLN A 4 27.70 21.96 14.53
CA GLN A 4 27.49 20.57 14.89
C GLN A 4 26.52 19.98 13.87
N THR A 5 26.97 19.89 12.62
CA THR A 5 26.28 19.06 11.62
C THR A 5 27.27 18.55 10.58
N SER A 6 27.17 17.24 10.35
CA SER A 6 27.64 16.54 9.17
C SER A 6 29.16 16.43 9.00
N GLN A 7 29.84 15.82 9.98
CA GLN A 7 31.01 15.03 9.64
C GLN A 7 30.47 13.78 8.93
N GLU A 8 30.56 13.75 7.60
CA GLU A 8 30.23 12.55 6.83
C GLU A 8 31.05 11.40 7.42
N PRO A 9 30.41 10.31 7.89
CA PRO A 9 31.12 9.23 8.52
C PRO A 9 32.17 8.70 7.54
N THR A 10 33.39 8.56 8.03
CA THR A 10 34.48 8.06 7.22
C THR A 10 34.15 6.63 6.79
N MET A 11 34.63 6.23 5.60
CA MET A 11 34.40 4.90 5.06
C MET A 11 34.69 3.78 6.07
N GLU A 12 35.72 3.95 6.90
CA GLU A 12 36.11 2.99 7.93
C GLU A 12 35.08 2.87 9.07
N GLU A 13 34.39 3.96 9.42
CA GLU A 13 33.32 3.97 10.42
C GLU A 13 32.06 3.31 9.89
N ILE A 14 31.72 3.55 8.61
CA ILE A 14 30.61 2.88 7.93
C ILE A 14 30.86 1.37 7.90
N LEU A 15 32.08 0.95 7.52
CA LEU A 15 32.45 -0.47 7.47
C LEU A 15 32.54 -1.11 8.86
N ALA A 16 32.98 -0.36 9.87
CA ALA A 16 32.97 -0.83 11.26
C ALA A 16 31.55 -0.99 11.81
N SER A 17 30.63 -0.08 11.46
CA SER A 17 29.22 -0.15 11.85
C SER A 17 28.51 -1.34 11.21
N ILE A 18 28.71 -1.59 9.91
CA ILE A 18 28.17 -2.76 9.20
C ILE A 18 28.75 -4.05 9.80
N ARG A 19 30.07 -4.13 10.02
CA ARG A 19 30.71 -5.31 10.61
C ARG A 19 30.19 -5.59 12.02
N ARG A 20 29.94 -4.55 12.82
CA ARG A 20 29.34 -4.69 14.15
C ARG A 20 27.91 -5.23 14.08
N ILE A 21 27.07 -4.67 13.22
CA ILE A 21 25.68 -5.11 13.06
C ILE A 21 25.62 -6.58 12.62
N ILE A 22 26.44 -6.99 11.65
CA ILE A 22 26.46 -8.38 11.17
C ILE A 22 26.99 -9.35 12.22
N SER A 23 28.04 -8.98 12.97
CA SER A 23 28.56 -9.83 14.06
C SER A 23 27.65 -9.88 15.29
N GLU A 24 26.79 -8.87 15.49
CA GLU A 24 25.82 -8.81 16.58
C GLU A 24 24.51 -9.54 16.21
N ASP A 25 24.21 -9.68 14.92
CA ASP A 25 23.01 -10.34 14.37
C ASP A 25 23.25 -11.81 13.92
N ASP A 26 24.50 -12.22 13.64
CA ASP A 26 24.89 -13.62 13.37
C ASP A 26 25.10 -14.41 14.68
N ALA A 27 24.12 -14.35 15.58
CA ALA A 27 23.99 -15.29 16.67
C ALA A 27 23.08 -16.44 16.20
N PRO A 28 23.62 -17.58 15.74
CA PRO A 28 22.81 -18.70 15.31
C PRO A 28 22.08 -19.29 16.52
N ALA A 29 20.75 -19.17 16.52
CA ALA A 29 19.89 -20.13 17.18
C ALA A 29 19.92 -21.46 16.41
N ALA A 30 21.04 -22.19 16.49
CA ALA A 30 21.14 -23.61 16.14
C ALA A 30 22.56 -24.13 16.44
N GLU A 31 22.75 -24.73 17.61
CA GLU A 31 23.72 -25.82 17.75
C GLU A 31 23.07 -27.11 17.21
N GLU A 32 23.93 -28.01 16.70
CA GLU A 32 23.70 -29.41 16.28
C GLU A 32 23.39 -29.69 14.79
N ALA A 33 24.46 -29.72 13.98
CA ALA A 33 24.74 -30.85 13.08
C ALA A 33 26.21 -30.81 12.63
N GLU A 34 26.97 -31.82 13.07
CA GLU A 34 28.41 -31.98 12.93
C GLU A 34 28.79 -32.76 11.64
N ALA A 35 29.93 -32.37 11.05
CA ALA A 35 30.93 -33.18 10.31
C ALA A 35 30.83 -33.44 8.78
N ALA A 36 31.95 -33.07 8.11
CA ALA A 36 32.71 -33.78 7.05
C ALA A 36 32.81 -33.10 5.64
N PRO A 37 33.94 -33.25 4.90
CA PRO A 37 34.70 -32.11 4.36
C PRO A 37 35.05 -32.15 2.84
N ALA A 38 35.71 -31.07 2.38
CA ALA A 38 36.65 -30.95 1.24
C ALA A 38 36.10 -30.86 -0.21
N GLU A 39 36.42 -29.76 -0.91
CA GLU A 39 37.03 -29.75 -2.26
C GLU A 39 37.54 -28.32 -2.62
N GLU A 40 38.81 -28.20 -2.99
CA GLU A 40 39.45 -26.99 -3.58
C GLU A 40 39.16 -26.91 -5.11
N PRO A 41 39.87 -26.10 -5.93
CA PRO A 41 39.62 -24.70 -6.25
C PRO A 41 39.35 -24.49 -7.77
N ALA A 42 38.72 -23.38 -8.18
CA ALA A 42 38.72 -23.01 -9.60
C ALA A 42 38.83 -21.50 -9.79
N ALA A 43 39.92 -21.13 -10.45
CA ALA A 43 40.26 -19.79 -10.89
C ALA A 43 39.23 -19.23 -11.88
N VAL A 44 38.92 -17.93 -11.77
CA VAL A 44 38.45 -17.13 -12.91
C VAL A 44 39.17 -15.78 -12.89
N ALA A 45 39.76 -15.46 -14.04
CA ALA A 45 40.44 -14.23 -14.39
C ALA A 45 39.50 -13.00 -14.33
N PRO A 46 40.04 -11.75 -14.26
CA PRO A 46 39.23 -10.55 -14.09
C PRO A 46 38.41 -10.21 -15.36
N GLU A 47 37.10 -10.00 -15.20
CA GLU A 47 36.23 -9.36 -16.20
C GLU A 47 36.28 -7.81 -16.06
N PRO A 48 36.10 -7.07 -17.17
CA PRO A 48 36.49 -5.66 -17.31
C PRO A 48 35.57 -4.65 -16.61
N GLU A 49 36.15 -3.53 -16.19
CA GLU A 49 35.48 -2.35 -15.61
C GLU A 49 34.38 -1.77 -16.54
N PRO A 50 33.21 -1.36 -16.01
CA PRO A 50 32.22 -0.60 -16.79
C PRO A 50 32.63 0.87 -16.96
N GLU A 51 32.60 1.34 -18.21
CA GLU A 51 32.76 2.75 -18.59
C GLU A 51 31.61 3.63 -18.03
N PRO A 52 31.86 4.92 -17.73
CA PRO A 52 30.85 5.83 -17.19
C PRO A 52 29.81 6.25 -18.24
N GLU A 53 28.53 6.15 -17.89
CA GLU A 53 27.41 6.66 -18.68
C GLU A 53 27.48 8.20 -18.85
N PRO A 54 27.27 8.76 -20.06
CA PRO A 54 27.28 10.20 -20.27
C PRO A 54 25.98 10.89 -19.87
N GLU A 55 26.11 12.08 -19.27
CA GLU A 55 25.02 13.00 -18.91
C GLU A 55 24.13 13.37 -20.12
N PRO A 56 22.80 13.52 -19.94
CA PRO A 56 21.91 13.82 -21.05
C PRO A 56 22.08 15.27 -21.56
N VAL A 57 22.69 15.38 -22.74
CA VAL A 57 22.70 16.61 -23.54
C VAL A 57 21.28 16.86 -24.07
N ALA A 58 20.74 18.06 -23.82
CA ALA A 58 19.49 18.52 -24.39
C ALA A 58 19.58 18.58 -25.93
N VAL A 59 19.01 17.58 -26.60
CA VAL A 59 18.80 17.58 -28.06
C VAL A 59 17.42 18.11 -28.35
N ALA A 60 17.35 19.30 -28.96
CA ALA A 60 16.15 19.78 -29.64
C ALA A 60 15.87 18.85 -30.83
N ALA A 61 14.70 18.19 -30.82
CA ALA A 61 14.18 17.37 -31.92
C ALA A 61 12.69 17.73 -32.15
N PRO A 62 12.20 17.65 -33.40
CA PRO A 62 11.17 18.54 -33.95
C PRO A 62 9.74 18.25 -33.45
N GLU A 63 8.91 19.31 -33.44
CA GLU A 63 7.49 19.27 -33.11
C GLU A 63 6.74 18.23 -33.97
N PRO A 64 5.93 17.33 -33.38
CA PRO A 64 5.03 16.50 -34.16
C PRO A 64 3.89 17.35 -34.72
N GLU A 65 3.79 17.39 -36.06
CA GLU A 65 2.59 17.86 -36.77
C GLU A 65 1.37 17.06 -36.28
N VAL A 66 0.53 17.71 -35.49
CA VAL A 66 -0.76 17.17 -35.04
C VAL A 66 -1.68 17.18 -36.25
N VAL A 67 -1.87 16.01 -36.89
CA VAL A 67 -2.97 15.80 -37.83
C VAL A 67 -4.26 15.93 -37.03
N ALA A 68 -4.97 17.04 -37.22
CA ALA A 68 -6.28 17.26 -36.62
C ALA A 68 -7.29 16.27 -37.23
N PRO A 69 -7.94 15.40 -36.43
CA PRO A 69 -9.15 14.75 -36.89
C PRO A 69 -10.28 15.78 -36.96
N GLU A 70 -10.96 15.83 -38.10
CA GLU A 70 -12.20 16.57 -38.34
C GLU A 70 -13.27 16.11 -37.31
N PRO A 71 -13.97 17.02 -36.60
CA PRO A 71 -14.95 16.62 -35.59
C PRO A 71 -16.22 16.06 -36.25
N GLU A 72 -16.45 14.76 -36.08
CA GLU A 72 -17.76 14.14 -36.26
C GLU A 72 -18.70 14.63 -35.14
N PRO A 73 -19.96 15.01 -35.40
CA PRO A 73 -20.84 15.52 -34.35
C PRO A 73 -21.30 14.39 -33.41
N GLU A 74 -20.80 14.38 -32.18
CA GLU A 74 -21.33 13.56 -31.08
C GLU A 74 -22.76 14.01 -30.68
N PRO A 75 -23.66 13.09 -30.32
CA PRO A 75 -24.95 13.44 -29.72
C PRO A 75 -24.73 14.17 -28.38
N PRO A 76 -25.67 15.03 -27.92
CA PRO A 76 -25.49 15.74 -26.66
C PRO A 76 -25.41 14.71 -25.53
N ALA A 77 -24.22 14.56 -24.95
CA ALA A 77 -24.08 14.01 -23.62
C ALA A 77 -24.81 14.99 -22.69
N GLU A 78 -25.84 14.50 -22.00
CA GLU A 78 -26.39 15.20 -20.84
C GLU A 78 -25.26 15.28 -19.82
N GLU A 79 -24.63 16.45 -19.76
CA GLU A 79 -23.67 16.85 -18.75
C GLU A 79 -24.39 16.91 -17.39
N ASP A 80 -24.57 15.75 -16.76
CA ASP A 80 -24.60 15.68 -15.30
C ASP A 80 -23.17 15.38 -14.82
N ALA A 81 -22.25 16.23 -15.30
CA ALA A 81 -20.96 16.41 -14.69
C ALA A 81 -21.22 17.12 -13.37
N LEU A 82 -21.11 16.39 -12.27
CA LEU A 82 -21.10 16.96 -10.92
C LEU A 82 -19.91 17.92 -10.80
N GLU A 83 -20.14 19.16 -11.20
CA GLU A 83 -19.21 20.26 -11.02
C GLU A 83 -19.01 20.47 -9.51
N LEU A 84 -17.85 20.06 -9.00
CA LEU A 84 -17.41 20.31 -7.62
C LEU A 84 -17.15 21.82 -7.34
N THR A 85 -17.54 22.69 -8.27
CA THR A 85 -17.63 24.15 -8.11
C THR A 85 -19.00 24.62 -7.65
N ASP A 86 -19.98 23.71 -7.50
CA ASP A 86 -21.17 23.98 -6.71
C ASP A 86 -20.71 24.29 -5.29
N LYS A 87 -20.63 25.60 -5.00
CA LYS A 87 -20.41 26.10 -3.66
C LYS A 87 -21.54 25.48 -2.86
N VAL A 88 -21.20 24.61 -1.91
CA VAL A 88 -22.12 24.32 -0.82
C VAL A 88 -22.39 25.68 -0.20
N GLU A 89 -23.53 26.28 -0.53
CA GLU A 89 -24.16 27.24 0.35
C GLU A 89 -24.35 26.43 1.62
N THR A 90 -23.35 26.53 2.51
CA THR A 90 -23.59 26.37 3.92
C THR A 90 -24.80 27.24 4.14
N HIS A 91 -25.97 26.64 4.32
CA HIS A 91 -27.18 27.31 4.78
C HIS A 91 -26.84 27.82 6.19
N GLY A 92 -26.04 28.88 6.20
CA GLY A 92 -25.59 29.68 7.31
C GLY A 92 -26.54 30.85 7.38
N ASP A 93 -27.81 30.52 7.61
CA ASP A 93 -28.56 31.23 8.61
C ASP A 93 -29.22 30.16 9.48
N LEU A 94 -28.48 29.73 10.50
CA LEU A 94 -29.10 29.15 11.69
C LEU A 94 -29.81 30.31 12.38
N ASP A 95 -30.94 30.72 11.81
CA ASP A 95 -31.95 31.46 12.55
C ASP A 95 -32.29 30.58 13.75
N VAL A 96 -31.80 30.95 14.93
CA VAL A 96 -32.30 30.43 16.19
C VAL A 96 -33.70 31.01 16.35
N PHE A 97 -34.65 30.42 15.63
CA PHE A 97 -36.05 30.62 15.90
C PHE A 97 -36.27 30.22 17.36
N PRO A 98 -36.96 31.02 18.19
CA PRO A 98 -37.49 30.48 19.43
C PRO A 98 -38.32 29.27 19.00
N GLN A 99 -37.97 28.08 19.52
CA GLN A 99 -38.60 26.83 19.16
C GLN A 99 -40.10 26.95 19.45
N ALA A 100 -40.86 27.42 18.45
CA ALA A 100 -42.29 27.29 18.43
C ALA A 100 -42.52 25.80 18.52
N ALA A 101 -43.19 25.35 19.58
CA ALA A 101 -43.40 23.94 19.88
C ALA A 101 -43.82 23.24 18.59
N ALA A 102 -42.87 22.53 17.98
CA ALA A 102 -43.12 21.75 16.80
C ALA A 102 -44.20 20.74 17.19
N PRO A 103 -45.17 20.43 16.31
CA PRO A 103 -46.00 19.25 16.53
C PRO A 103 -45.04 18.09 16.78
N ALA A 104 -45.22 17.39 17.91
CA ALA A 104 -44.31 16.34 18.36
C ALA A 104 -43.91 15.47 17.17
N GLU A 105 -42.64 15.56 16.79
CA GLU A 105 -42.06 14.68 15.79
C GLU A 105 -42.36 13.25 16.25
N PRO A 106 -42.88 12.36 15.37
CA PRO A 106 -43.21 11.02 15.79
C PRO A 106 -41.95 10.41 16.42
N GLU A 107 -42.06 9.95 17.67
CA GLU A 107 -40.93 9.34 18.36
C GLU A 107 -40.27 8.32 17.42
N PRO A 108 -38.93 8.33 17.30
CA PRO A 108 -38.25 7.40 16.44
C PRO A 108 -38.71 6.00 16.85
N ARG A 109 -39.47 5.34 15.95
CA ARG A 109 -39.99 4.00 16.23
C ARG A 109 -38.79 3.14 16.62
N PRO A 110 -38.83 2.43 17.75
CA PRO A 110 -37.71 1.60 18.18
C PRO A 110 -37.48 0.56 17.08
N ILE A 111 -36.39 0.75 16.34
CA ILE A 111 -35.87 -0.25 15.43
C ILE A 111 -35.38 -1.39 16.31
N GLU A 112 -35.94 -2.58 16.12
CA GLU A 112 -35.54 -3.77 16.87
C GLU A 112 -34.03 -3.98 16.71
N ALA A 113 -33.32 -4.00 17.84
CA ALA A 113 -31.88 -4.22 17.84
C ALA A 113 -31.59 -5.62 17.28
N LEU A 114 -30.87 -5.68 16.17
CA LEU A 114 -30.47 -6.94 15.52
C LEU A 114 -29.51 -7.78 16.39
N VAL A 115 -28.92 -7.16 17.40
CA VAL A 115 -27.98 -7.79 18.33
C VAL A 115 -28.35 -7.46 19.77
N SER A 116 -28.07 -8.39 20.68
CA SER A 116 -28.23 -8.15 22.11
C SER A 116 -27.27 -7.06 22.60
N GLU A 117 -27.70 -6.28 23.59
CA GLU A 117 -26.87 -5.27 24.27
C GLU A 117 -25.54 -5.85 24.75
N ARG A 118 -25.56 -7.09 25.26
CA ARG A 118 -24.36 -7.81 25.69
C ARG A 118 -23.37 -8.03 24.54
N ALA A 119 -23.85 -8.41 23.36
CA ALA A 119 -22.99 -8.62 22.19
C ALA A 119 -22.43 -7.29 21.68
N ALA A 120 -23.25 -6.23 21.66
CA ALA A 120 -22.81 -4.88 21.29
C ALA A 120 -21.73 -4.34 22.25
N SER A 121 -21.94 -4.48 23.56
CA SER A 121 -20.98 -4.07 24.59
C SER A 121 -19.67 -4.87 24.53
N ALA A 122 -19.74 -6.18 24.25
CA ALA A 122 -18.55 -7.02 24.07
C ALA A 122 -17.74 -6.62 22.82
N ALA A 123 -18.41 -6.31 21.71
CA ALA A 123 -17.77 -5.81 20.50
C ALA A 123 -17.11 -4.45 20.73
N ALA A 124 -17.82 -3.51 21.35
CA ALA A 124 -17.31 -2.18 21.69
C ALA A 124 -16.08 -2.26 22.62
N SER A 125 -16.13 -3.15 23.61
CA SER A 125 -15.02 -3.36 24.57
C SER A 125 -13.79 -3.96 23.90
N SER A 126 -13.99 -4.90 22.96
CA SER A 126 -12.89 -5.52 22.20
C SER A 126 -12.23 -4.52 21.25
N PHE A 127 -13.04 -3.69 20.58
CA PHE A 127 -12.54 -2.60 19.74
C PHE A 127 -11.81 -1.53 20.55
N GLY A 128 -12.34 -1.18 21.73
CA GLY A 128 -11.67 -0.26 22.66
C GLY A 128 -10.32 -0.79 23.16
N ALA A 129 -10.24 -2.09 23.49
CA ALA A 129 -8.98 -2.72 23.89
C ALA A 129 -7.95 -2.73 22.75
N LEU A 130 -8.38 -3.01 21.51
CA LEU A 130 -7.52 -2.93 20.32
C LEU A 130 -7.05 -1.49 20.06
N SER A 131 -7.96 -0.53 20.10
CA SER A 131 -7.64 0.89 19.90
C SER A 131 -6.66 1.40 20.95
N ALA A 132 -6.84 1.03 22.22
CA ALA A 132 -5.90 1.36 23.29
C ALA A 132 -4.53 0.71 23.11
N ALA A 133 -4.49 -0.55 22.65
CA ALA A 133 -3.25 -1.27 22.37
C ALA A 133 -2.48 -0.68 21.16
N ILE A 134 -3.20 -0.18 20.16
CA ILE A 134 -2.65 0.55 19.01
C ILE A 134 -2.17 1.95 19.42
N ALA A 135 -2.93 2.64 20.28
CA ALA A 135 -2.63 4.00 20.72
C ALA A 135 -1.45 4.07 21.69
N MET A 136 -1.05 2.95 22.31
CA MET A 136 0.16 2.86 23.11
C MET A 136 1.33 2.40 22.21
N PRO A 137 2.21 3.30 21.76
CA PRO A 137 3.34 2.90 20.95
C PRO A 137 4.31 2.16 21.88
N GLN A 138 4.44 0.84 21.70
CA GLN A 138 5.67 0.19 22.10
C GLN A 138 6.75 0.75 21.19
N ALA A 139 7.81 1.35 21.75
CA ALA A 139 8.82 2.08 21.00
C ALA A 139 9.29 1.25 19.78
N GLY A 140 8.88 1.66 18.57
CA GLY A 140 9.19 0.98 17.31
C GLY A 140 8.06 0.21 16.62
N ARG A 141 6.93 -0.10 17.27
CA ARG A 141 5.78 -0.78 16.63
C ARG A 141 4.82 0.25 16.03
N THR A 142 4.64 0.22 14.73
CA THR A 142 3.68 1.08 14.03
C THR A 142 2.30 0.43 13.97
N LEU A 143 1.26 1.23 13.74
CA LEU A 143 -0.07 0.72 13.40
C LEU A 143 -0.02 -0.19 12.16
N GLU A 144 0.86 0.13 11.19
CA GLU A 144 1.03 -0.70 10.00
C GLU A 144 1.49 -2.12 10.36
N ASP A 145 2.41 -2.27 11.32
CA ASP A 145 2.87 -3.58 11.77
C ASP A 145 1.74 -4.41 12.39
N VAL A 146 0.89 -3.77 13.19
CA VAL A 146 -0.30 -4.39 13.78
C VAL A 146 -1.30 -4.80 12.70
N VAL A 147 -1.61 -3.91 11.76
CA VAL A 147 -2.55 -4.18 10.66
C VAL A 147 -2.02 -5.28 9.76
N ARG A 148 -0.71 -5.30 9.46
CA ARG A 148 -0.05 -6.34 8.66
C ARG A 148 -0.10 -7.70 9.35
N GLU A 149 0.14 -7.75 10.66
CA GLU A 149 0.03 -8.98 11.45
C GLU A 149 -1.40 -9.54 11.43
N LEU A 150 -2.41 -8.67 11.49
CA LEU A 150 -3.82 -9.06 11.46
C LEU A 150 -4.33 -9.44 10.06
N LEU A 151 -3.89 -8.72 9.01
CA LEU A 151 -4.33 -8.97 7.63
C LEU A 151 -3.65 -10.18 6.99
N ARG A 152 -2.41 -10.51 7.38
CA ARG A 152 -1.66 -11.63 6.80
C ARG A 152 -2.44 -12.95 6.83
N PRO A 153 -3.01 -13.44 7.94
CA PRO A 153 -3.74 -14.70 7.95
C PRO A 153 -5.02 -14.67 7.10
N LEU A 154 -5.74 -13.54 7.07
CA LEU A 154 -6.97 -13.39 6.28
C LEU A 154 -6.69 -13.39 4.78
N LEU A 155 -5.64 -12.67 4.36
CA LEU A 155 -5.22 -12.63 2.96
C LEU A 155 -4.64 -13.97 2.51
N GLN A 156 -3.87 -14.65 3.37
CA GLN A 156 -3.34 -15.98 3.07
C GLN A 156 -4.48 -16.98 2.80
N GLN A 157 -5.44 -17.08 3.72
CA GLN A 157 -6.58 -17.97 3.56
C GLN A 157 -7.36 -17.66 2.27
N TRP A 158 -7.63 -16.37 2.01
CA TRP A 158 -8.33 -15.98 0.80
C TRP A 158 -7.55 -16.35 -0.47
N LEU A 159 -6.24 -16.12 -0.49
CA LEU A 159 -5.39 -16.51 -1.62
C LEU A 159 -5.38 -18.03 -1.79
N ASP A 160 -5.27 -18.81 -0.72
CA ASP A 160 -5.27 -20.27 -0.82
C ASP A 160 -6.59 -20.81 -1.41
N GLU A 161 -7.71 -20.18 -1.07
CA GLU A 161 -9.05 -20.56 -1.57
C GLU A 161 -9.31 -20.07 -3.01
N ASN A 162 -8.83 -18.88 -3.38
CA ASN A 162 -9.26 -18.19 -4.61
C ASN A 162 -8.20 -18.14 -5.72
N LEU A 163 -6.90 -18.17 -5.38
CA LEU A 163 -5.80 -18.07 -6.34
C LEU A 163 -5.84 -19.20 -7.39
N PRO A 164 -6.13 -20.48 -7.06
CA PRO A 164 -6.19 -21.54 -8.06
C PRO A 164 -7.21 -21.25 -9.17
N GLY A 165 -8.38 -20.69 -8.83
CA GLY A 165 -9.42 -20.34 -9.78
C GLY A 165 -9.03 -19.16 -10.67
N ILE A 166 -8.46 -18.11 -10.07
CA ILE A 166 -7.99 -16.92 -10.80
C ILE A 166 -6.91 -17.30 -11.83
N VAL A 167 -5.95 -18.15 -11.44
CA VAL A 167 -4.87 -18.59 -12.34
C VAL A 167 -5.42 -19.44 -13.49
N GLN A 168 -6.34 -20.36 -13.22
CA GLN A 168 -6.94 -21.18 -14.28
C GLN A 168 -7.67 -20.33 -15.32
N GLN A 169 -8.41 -19.30 -14.88
CA GLN A 169 -9.09 -18.38 -15.77
C GLN A 169 -8.10 -17.57 -16.61
N ALA A 170 -7.03 -17.04 -15.99
CA ALA A 170 -5.99 -16.30 -16.70
C ALA A 170 -5.26 -17.18 -17.74
N VAL A 171 -4.89 -18.42 -17.38
CA VAL A 171 -4.23 -19.36 -18.29
C VAL A 171 -5.17 -19.78 -19.43
N GLN A 172 -6.45 -20.05 -19.15
CA GLN A 172 -7.42 -20.39 -20.18
C GLN A 172 -7.58 -19.25 -21.19
N ALA A 173 -7.69 -18.01 -20.72
CA ALA A 173 -7.75 -16.82 -21.58
C ALA A 173 -6.48 -16.68 -22.44
N GLU A 174 -5.31 -16.96 -21.85
CA GLU A 174 -4.03 -16.89 -22.55
C GLU A 174 -3.86 -17.99 -23.61
N VAL A 175 -4.25 -19.23 -23.31
CA VAL A 175 -4.24 -20.35 -24.28
C VAL A 175 -5.21 -20.07 -25.43
N GLU A 176 -6.40 -19.56 -25.13
CA GLU A 176 -7.38 -19.21 -26.17
C GLU A 176 -6.87 -18.07 -27.07
N ARG A 177 -6.18 -17.08 -26.50
CA ARG A 177 -5.51 -16.01 -27.24
C ARG A 177 -4.43 -16.56 -28.18
N ILE A 178 -3.57 -17.45 -27.69
CA ILE A 178 -2.51 -18.08 -28.49
C ILE A 178 -3.11 -18.98 -29.58
N ALA A 179 -4.15 -19.76 -29.26
CA ALA A 179 -4.83 -20.62 -30.21
C ALA A 179 -5.45 -19.81 -31.35
N ARG A 180 -6.07 -18.67 -31.05
CA ARG A 180 -6.65 -17.77 -32.05
C ARG A 180 -5.56 -17.03 -32.85
N GLY A 181 -4.44 -16.68 -32.21
CA GLY A 181 -3.30 -16.03 -32.85
C GLY A 181 -2.51 -16.94 -33.79
N ARG A 182 -2.46 -18.24 -33.54
CA ARG A 182 -1.76 -19.24 -34.38
C ARG A 182 -2.54 -19.64 -35.64
N VAL A 183 -3.84 -19.37 -35.68
CA VAL A 183 -4.73 -19.78 -36.80
C VAL A 183 -4.79 -18.70 -37.92
N ARG A 184 -4.08 -17.57 -37.77
CA ARG A 184 -3.82 -16.61 -38.86
C ARG A 184 -2.40 -16.75 -39.38
#